data_AF-A0A424MDY5-F1
#
_entry.id   AF-A0A424MDY5-F1
#
_cell.length_a   1.000
_cell.length_b   1.000
_cell.length_c   1.000
_cell.angle_alpha   90.00
_cell.angle_beta   90.00
_cell.angle_gamma   90.00
#
_symmetry.space_group_name_H-M   'P 1'
#
loop_
_entity.id
_entity.type
_entity.pdbx_description
1 polymer ?
#
loop_
_entity_poly.entity_id
_entity_poly.type
_entity_poly.pdbx_seq_one_letter_code
_entity_poly.pdbx_strand_id
1 'polypeptide(L)'
;MDQEIKEANRKVKHLLDNTIFNNNISVSMKHFQETSYRFHFLLAFMYLILKGKKLSQEDVIQAVPIKIASRATRVTELKKAVKAGFIIEKVSEKDKRSRIYEPSKEMFDDFIELAEIVFPKNF
;
A
#
# COMPACT_ATOMS: atom_id res chain seq x y z
N MET A 1 1.45 15.86 29.57
CA MET A 1 0.10 15.91 28.99
C MET A 1 -0.01 16.92 27.85
N ASP A 2 0.06 18.25 28.09
CA ASP A 2 -0.13 19.23 27.01
C ASP A 2 0.90 19.16 25.87
N GLN A 3 2.18 18.90 26.21
CA GLN A 3 3.24 18.77 25.21
C GLN A 3 3.09 17.49 24.37
N GLU A 4 2.70 16.38 24.99
CA GLU A 4 2.47 15.10 24.31
C GLU A 4 1.26 15.19 23.36
N ILE A 5 0.19 15.88 23.79
CA ILE A 5 -0.99 16.12 22.95
C ILE A 5 -0.62 17.01 21.76
N LYS A 6 0.14 18.10 21.96
CA LYS A 6 0.63 18.96 20.88
C LYS A 6 1.47 18.19 19.88
N GLU A 7 2.35 17.33 20.38
CA GLU A 7 3.24 16.52 19.56
C GLU A 7 2.46 15.46 18.75
N ALA A 8 1.50 14.78 19.38
CA ALA A 8 0.62 13.85 18.70
C ALA A 8 -0.23 14.56 17.63
N ASN A 9 -0.78 15.73 17.92
CA ASN A 9 -1.54 16.53 16.95
C ASN A 9 -0.66 16.94 15.76
N ARG A 10 0.58 17.39 16.01
CA ARG A 10 1.55 17.72 14.95
C ARG A 10 1.80 16.51 14.04
N LYS A 11 2.03 15.33 14.61
CA LYS A 11 2.24 14.07 13.87
C LYS A 11 1.02 13.66 13.04
N VAL A 12 -0.17 13.71 13.64
CA VAL A 12 -1.42 13.37 12.94
C VAL A 12 -1.69 14.35 11.81
N LYS A 13 -1.58 15.65 12.06
CA LYS A 13 -1.76 16.68 11.03
C LYS A 13 -0.78 16.46 9.87
N HIS A 14 0.50 16.23 10.17
CA HIS A 14 1.52 15.94 9.16
C HIS A 14 1.17 14.72 8.30
N LEU A 15 0.72 13.62 8.92
CA LEU A 15 0.26 12.44 8.18
C LEU A 15 -0.90 12.79 7.24
N LEU A 16 -1.93 13.49 7.74
CA LEU A 16 -3.12 13.81 6.96
C LEU A 16 -2.82 14.76 5.80
N ASP A 17 -2.01 15.79 6.05
CA ASP A 17 -1.60 16.80 5.05
C ASP A 17 -0.81 16.19 3.89
N ASN A 18 -0.05 15.11 4.14
CA ASN A 18 0.75 14.42 3.13
C ASN A 18 0.06 13.18 2.53
N THR A 19 -1.13 12.82 3.04
CA THR A 19 -1.94 11.71 2.52
C THR A 19 -3.29 12.24 2.02
N ILE A 20 -4.35 12.09 2.82
CA ILE A 20 -5.74 12.29 2.39
C ILE A 20 -6.10 13.74 2.08
N PHE A 21 -5.35 14.72 2.60
CA PHE A 21 -5.56 16.15 2.31
C PHE A 21 -4.59 16.68 1.24
N ASN A 22 -3.67 15.85 0.75
CA ASN A 22 -2.75 16.23 -0.30
C ASN A 22 -3.40 16.07 -1.68
N ASN A 23 -3.73 17.18 -2.34
CA ASN A 23 -4.24 17.17 -3.72
C ASN A 23 -3.14 16.92 -4.76
N ASN A 24 -1.87 17.02 -4.39
CA ASN A 24 -0.71 16.81 -5.24
C ASN A 24 0.04 15.53 -4.83
N ILE A 25 -0.69 14.43 -4.70
CA ILE A 25 -0.13 13.09 -4.46
C ILE A 25 -0.06 12.32 -5.77
N SER A 26 0.90 11.40 -5.88
CA SER A 26 1.08 10.58 -7.07
C SER A 26 -0.18 9.78 -7.41
N VAL A 27 -0.34 9.44 -8.69
CA VAL A 27 -1.53 8.74 -9.19
C VAL A 27 -1.68 7.37 -8.53
N SER A 28 -0.58 6.65 -8.29
CA SER A 28 -0.62 5.35 -7.62
C SER A 28 -1.05 5.48 -6.16
N MET A 29 -0.53 6.46 -5.41
CA MET A 29 -0.92 6.68 -4.02
C MET A 29 -2.37 7.15 -3.90
N LYS A 30 -2.81 8.04 -4.81
CA LYS A 30 -4.21 8.46 -4.90
C LYS A 30 -5.15 7.27 -5.05
N HIS A 31 -4.84 6.35 -5.98
CA HIS A 31 -5.64 5.14 -6.20
C HIS A 31 -5.82 4.31 -4.92
N PHE A 32 -4.75 4.15 -4.13
CA PHE A 32 -4.80 3.37 -2.90
C PHE A 32 -5.39 4.14 -1.71
N GLN A 33 -5.42 5.46 -1.74
CA GLN A 33 -6.04 6.29 -0.70
C GLN A 33 -7.54 6.55 -0.92
N GLU A 34 -8.11 6.17 -2.08
CA GLU A 34 -9.55 6.32 -2.38
C GLU A 34 -10.47 5.60 -1.37
N THR A 35 -10.01 4.52 -0.74
CA THR A 35 -10.80 3.80 0.26
C THR A 35 -9.93 3.31 1.40
N SER A 36 -10.50 3.21 2.60
CA SER A 36 -9.81 2.64 3.76
C SER A 36 -9.28 1.23 3.47
N TYR A 37 -10.04 0.38 2.75
CA TYR A 37 -9.57 -0.96 2.39
C TYR A 37 -8.29 -0.90 1.54
N ARG A 38 -8.29 -0.12 0.45
CA ARG A 38 -7.14 -0.03 -0.44
C ARG A 38 -5.91 0.53 0.27
N PHE A 39 -6.10 1.44 1.21
CA PHE A 39 -4.99 2.00 1.96
C PHE A 39 -4.36 0.95 2.88
N HIS A 40 -5.17 0.17 3.59
CA HIS A 40 -4.67 -0.97 4.38
C HIS A 40 -4.00 -2.03 3.49
N PHE A 41 -4.56 -2.27 2.31
CA PHE A 41 -3.98 -3.18 1.32
C PHE A 41 -2.59 -2.71 0.86
N LEU A 42 -2.44 -1.43 0.50
CA LEU A 42 -1.15 -0.83 0.14
C LEU A 42 -0.11 -1.04 1.23
N LEU A 43 -0.43 -0.67 2.48
CA LEU A 43 0.49 -0.78 3.61
C LEU A 43 0.92 -2.23 3.86
N ALA A 44 -0.04 -3.17 3.87
CA ALA A 44 0.24 -4.58 4.11
C ALA A 44 1.03 -5.21 2.96
N PHE A 45 0.70 -4.89 1.71
CA PHE A 45 1.40 -5.37 0.53
C PHE A 45 2.85 -4.86 0.51
N MET A 46 3.06 -3.55 0.65
CA MET A 46 4.39 -2.95 0.64
C MET A 46 5.25 -3.42 1.80
N TYR A 47 4.68 -3.62 2.99
CA TYR A 47 5.40 -4.20 4.12
C TYR A 47 5.97 -5.60 3.82
N LEU A 48 5.22 -6.44 3.12
CA LEU A 48 5.69 -7.78 2.73
C LEU A 48 6.76 -7.70 1.64
N ILE A 49 6.60 -6.79 0.68
CA ILE A 49 7.59 -6.54 -0.39
C ILE A 49 8.91 -6.03 0.17
N LEU A 50 8.87 -5.07 1.10
CA LEU A 50 10.06 -4.52 1.75
C LEU A 50 10.80 -5.56 2.61
N LYS A 51 10.12 -6.63 3.05
CA LYS A 51 10.73 -7.81 3.66
C LYS A 51 11.36 -8.80 2.67
N GLY A 52 11.35 -8.48 1.38
CA GLY A 52 11.89 -9.33 0.32
C GLY A 52 11.02 -10.56 0.02
N LYS A 53 9.74 -10.58 0.42
CA LYS A 53 8.85 -11.70 0.13
C LYS A 53 8.42 -11.69 -1.33
N LYS A 54 8.43 -12.87 -1.97
CA LYS A 54 7.75 -13.12 -3.24
C LYS A 54 6.30 -13.48 -2.94
N LEU A 55 5.36 -12.73 -3.48
CA LEU A 55 3.95 -12.85 -3.10
C LEU A 55 3.16 -13.62 -4.15
N SER A 56 2.57 -14.74 -3.76
CA SER A 56 1.53 -15.40 -4.53
C SER A 56 0.21 -14.63 -4.42
N GLN A 57 -0.79 -15.00 -5.23
CA GLN A 57 -2.12 -14.41 -5.12
C GLN A 57 -2.69 -14.57 -3.71
N GLU A 58 -2.48 -15.74 -3.08
CA GLU A 58 -2.98 -16.03 -1.74
C GLU A 58 -2.31 -15.14 -0.69
N ASP A 59 -0.99 -14.92 -0.81
CA ASP A 59 -0.27 -14.02 0.10
C ASP A 59 -0.83 -12.59 0.02
N VAL A 60 -1.08 -12.11 -1.20
CA VAL A 60 -1.59 -10.75 -1.43
C VAL A 60 -3.01 -10.58 -0.89
N ILE A 61 -3.91 -11.53 -1.18
CA ILE A 61 -5.30 -11.44 -0.69
C ILE A 61 -5.39 -11.73 0.81
N GLN A 62 -4.45 -12.45 1.41
CA GLN A 62 -4.41 -12.64 2.87
C GLN A 62 -3.69 -11.52 3.61
N ALA A 63 -2.98 -10.61 2.92
CA ALA A 63 -2.28 -9.48 3.53
C ALA A 63 -3.22 -8.60 4.37
N VAL A 64 -4.49 -8.49 3.97
CA VAL A 64 -5.53 -7.78 4.72
C VAL A 64 -6.46 -8.78 5.43
N PRO A 65 -6.72 -8.63 6.75
CA PRO A 65 -7.62 -9.50 7.50
C PRO A 65 -9.03 -9.60 6.92
N ILE A 66 -9.65 -10.79 7.05
CA ILE A 66 -11.00 -11.07 6.53
C ILE A 66 -12.09 -10.16 7.12
N LYS A 67 -11.89 -9.66 8.34
CA LYS A 67 -12.80 -8.71 9.00
C LYS A 67 -12.91 -7.36 8.27
N ILE A 68 -11.93 -7.01 7.44
CA ILE A 68 -11.90 -5.75 6.69
C ILE A 68 -12.58 -5.90 5.33
N ALA A 69 -12.39 -7.06 4.67
CA ALA A 69 -12.98 -7.32 3.36
C ALA A 69 -13.13 -8.81 3.07
N SER A 70 -14.20 -9.15 2.35
CA SER A 70 -14.43 -10.51 1.84
C SER A 70 -13.31 -10.96 0.90
N ARG A 71 -13.11 -12.27 0.72
CA ARG A 71 -12.17 -12.80 -0.28
C ARG A 71 -12.46 -12.26 -1.68
N ALA A 72 -13.73 -12.19 -2.08
CA ALA A 72 -14.13 -11.70 -3.40
C ALA A 72 -13.73 -10.23 -3.60
N THR A 73 -13.94 -9.39 -2.58
CA THR A 73 -13.50 -7.99 -2.58
C THR A 73 -11.98 -7.89 -2.71
N ARG A 74 -11.22 -8.68 -1.92
CA ARG A 74 -9.75 -8.67 -1.96
C ARG A 74 -9.19 -9.08 -3.33
N VAL A 75 -9.76 -10.12 -3.94
CA VAL A 75 -9.41 -10.52 -5.32
C VAL A 75 -9.77 -9.43 -6.33
N THR A 76 -10.93 -8.78 -6.16
CA THR A 76 -11.40 -7.72 -7.07
C THR A 76 -10.47 -6.52 -7.03
N GLU A 77 -10.07 -6.08 -5.85
CA GLU A 77 -9.18 -4.93 -5.69
C GLU A 77 -7.75 -5.22 -6.18
N LEU A 78 -7.24 -6.44 -5.95
CA LEU A 78 -5.98 -6.87 -6.58
C LEU A 78 -6.06 -6.79 -8.11
N LYS A 79 -7.13 -7.31 -8.72
CA LYS A 79 -7.33 -7.24 -10.18
C LYS A 79 -7.42 -5.80 -10.68
N LYS A 80 -8.05 -4.89 -9.93
CA LYS A 80 -8.10 -3.46 -10.27
C LYS A 80 -6.70 -2.84 -10.26
N ALA A 81 -5.89 -3.10 -9.23
CA ALA A 81 -4.52 -2.62 -9.13
C ALA A 81 -3.61 -3.17 -10.24
N VAL A 82 -3.80 -4.44 -10.63
CA VAL A 82 -3.12 -5.04 -11.78
C VAL A 82 -3.53 -4.37 -13.09
N LYS A 83 -4.84 -4.19 -13.30
CA LYS A 83 -5.36 -3.52 -14.50
C LYS A 83 -4.88 -2.07 -14.60
N ALA A 84 -4.71 -1.39 -13.48
CA ALA A 84 -4.20 -0.02 -13.42
C ALA A 84 -2.67 0.08 -13.63
N GLY A 85 -1.94 -1.04 -13.68
CA GLY A 85 -0.49 -1.06 -13.88
C GLY A 85 0.32 -0.77 -12.62
N PHE A 86 -0.32 -0.63 -11.45
CA PHE A 86 0.39 -0.43 -10.18
C PHE A 86 0.96 -1.72 -9.62
N ILE A 87 0.30 -2.85 -9.85
CA ILE A 87 0.81 -4.18 -9.51
C ILE A 87 1.07 -4.97 -10.79
N ILE A 88 2.27 -5.55 -10.88
CA ILE A 88 2.67 -6.40 -11.99
C ILE A 88 2.43 -7.85 -11.59
N GLU A 89 1.65 -8.54 -12.42
CA GLU A 89 1.47 -9.99 -12.34
C GLU A 89 2.49 -10.68 -13.26
N LYS A 90 3.34 -11.53 -12.70
CA LYS A 90 4.34 -12.33 -13.43
C LYS A 90 4.05 -13.81 -13.27
N VAL A 91 4.38 -14.58 -14.31
CA VAL A 91 4.41 -16.06 -14.20
C VAL A 91 5.62 -16.45 -13.38
N SER A 92 5.46 -17.34 -12.40
CA SER A 92 6.59 -17.88 -11.64
C SER A 92 7.47 -18.76 -12.53
N GLU A 93 8.78 -18.59 -12.39
CA GLU A 93 9.78 -19.38 -13.10
C GLU A 93 9.84 -20.84 -12.61
N LYS A 94 9.47 -21.09 -11.35
CA LYS A 94 9.49 -22.44 -10.74
C LYS A 94 8.23 -23.24 -11.04
N ASP A 95 7.08 -22.57 -11.08
CA ASP A 95 5.79 -23.19 -11.42
C ASP A 95 4.99 -22.24 -12.31
N LYS A 96 4.90 -22.57 -13.60
CA LYS A 96 4.22 -21.75 -14.63
C LYS A 96 2.71 -21.56 -14.36
N ARG A 97 2.12 -22.35 -13.46
CA ARG A 97 0.72 -22.19 -13.01
C ARG A 97 0.59 -21.14 -11.92
N SER A 98 1.65 -20.88 -11.18
CA SER A 98 1.67 -19.86 -10.13
C SER A 98 1.97 -18.47 -10.67
N ARG A 99 1.36 -17.46 -10.04
CA ARG A 99 1.55 -16.04 -10.33
C ARG A 99 2.24 -15.38 -9.15
N ILE A 100 3.14 -14.46 -9.45
CA ILE A 100 3.84 -13.62 -8.48
C ILE A 100 3.38 -12.18 -8.72
N TYR A 101 3.13 -11.46 -7.63
CA TYR A 101 2.66 -10.08 -7.64
C TYR A 101 3.71 -9.17 -7.02
N GLU A 102 4.07 -8.13 -7.74
CA GLU A 102 5.10 -7.15 -7.38
C GLU A 102 4.56 -5.74 -7.66
N PRO A 103 4.95 -4.71 -6.90
CA PRO A 103 4.62 -3.35 -7.30
C PRO A 103 5.32 -3.02 -8.63
N SER A 104 4.73 -2.15 -9.44
CA SER A 104 5.46 -1.49 -10.51
C SER A 104 6.55 -0.61 -9.92
N LYS A 105 7.57 -0.29 -10.72
CA LYS A 105 8.64 0.61 -10.28
C LYS A 105 8.07 1.96 -9.82
N GLU A 106 7.14 2.51 -10.60
CA GLU A 106 6.43 3.75 -10.26
C GLU A 106 5.71 3.67 -8.92
N MET A 107 4.88 2.64 -8.69
CA MET A 107 4.19 2.47 -7.41
C MET A 107 5.16 2.31 -6.24
N PHE A 108 6.27 1.58 -6.45
CA PHE A 108 7.28 1.37 -5.42
C PHE A 108 7.96 2.69 -5.04
N ASP A 109 8.43 3.44 -6.02
CA ASP A 109 9.11 4.72 -5.82
C ASP A 109 8.17 5.74 -5.14
N ASP A 110 6.93 5.85 -5.62
CA ASP A 110 5.89 6.70 -5.03
C ASP A 110 5.62 6.36 -3.55
N PHE A 111 5.60 5.07 -3.20
CA PHE A 111 5.40 4.63 -1.82
C PHE A 111 6.61 4.96 -0.93
N ILE A 112 7.83 4.78 -1.45
CA ILE A 112 9.05 5.14 -0.70
C ILE A 112 9.06 6.65 -0.44
N GLU A 113 8.77 7.47 -1.45
CA GLU A 113 8.68 8.92 -1.29
C GLU A 113 7.63 9.31 -0.25
N LEU A 114 6.42 8.72 -0.32
CA LEU A 114 5.38 8.95 0.68
C LEU A 114 5.86 8.56 2.09
N ALA A 115 6.52 7.41 2.23
CA ALA A 115 7.01 6.94 3.52
C ALA A 115 8.10 7.86 4.10
N GLU A 116 9.00 8.38 3.28
CA GLU A 116 10.03 9.34 3.70
C GLU A 116 9.41 10.68 4.13
N ILE A 117 8.42 11.17 3.40
CA ILE A 117 7.69 12.39 3.73
C ILE A 117 6.93 12.20 5.05
N VAL A 118 6.20 11.09 5.21
CA VAL A 118 5.32 10.85 6.37
C VAL A 118 6.11 10.43 7.61
N PHE A 119 7.23 9.72 7.46
CA PHE A 119 8.06 9.23 8.56
C PHE A 119 9.53 9.70 8.43
N PRO A 120 9.79 11.02 8.47
CA PRO A 120 11.13 11.57 8.40
C PRO A 120 11.96 11.08 9.60
N LYS A 121 13.27 10.92 9.37
CA LYS A 121 14.24 10.44 10.37
C LYS A 121 14.27 11.29 11.65
N ASN A 122 13.86 12.55 11.57
CA ASN A 122 13.80 13.48 12.69
C ASN A 122 12.34 13.91 12.90
N PHE A 123 11.67 13.30 13.87
CA PHE A 123 10.34 13.70 14.32
C PHE A 123 10.41 14.33 15.71
#